data_AF-A0A226MHC6-F1
#
_entry.id   AF-A0A226MHC6-F1
#
_cell.length_a   1.000
_cell.length_b   1.000
_cell.length_c   1.000
_cell.angle_alpha   90.00
_cell.angle_beta   90.00
_cell.angle_gamma   90.00
#
_symmetry.space_group_name_H-M   'P 1'
#
loop_
_entity.id
_entity.type
_entity.pdbx_description
1 polymer ?
#
loop_
_entity_poly.entity_id
_entity_poly.type
_entity_poly.pdbx_seq_one_letter_code
_entity_poly.pdbx_strand_id
1 'polypeptide(L)'
;MVEYLEIFGLQRVGIFRISGSVNKIKELKHKYNQGEKVDLINHGDVDSVASLLKQFLNELPVAVFPDNVCDGMLKTFQEHRINTTECIKNLRQLLNCLPKAHQNLLQFLAAFLIKVATYSAVNCMTLDNLAIVFGPALFK
;
A
#
# COMPACT_ATOMS: atom_id res chain seq x y z
N MET A 1 -9.70 7.66 -2.91
CA MET A 1 -9.49 6.77 -1.74
C MET A 1 -8.43 7.31 -0.79
N VAL A 2 -7.17 7.47 -1.23
CA VAL A 2 -6.09 7.96 -0.35
C VAL A 2 -6.40 9.32 0.27
N GLU A 3 -6.85 10.31 -0.50
CA GLU A 3 -7.24 11.63 0.02
C GLU A 3 -8.26 11.54 1.17
N TYR A 4 -9.29 10.69 1.02
CA TYR A 4 -10.25 10.43 2.09
C TYR A 4 -9.58 9.83 3.33
N LEU A 5 -8.70 8.83 3.16
CA LEU A 5 -7.99 8.21 4.29
C LEU A 5 -6.99 9.17 4.96
N GLU A 6 -6.42 10.13 4.23
CA GLU A 6 -5.60 11.18 4.82
C GLU A 6 -6.42 12.17 5.66
N ILE A 7 -7.65 12.48 5.25
CA ILE A 7 -8.52 13.40 5.99
C ILE A 7 -9.16 12.71 7.20
N PHE A 8 -9.66 11.48 7.03
CA PHE A 8 -10.52 10.81 8.01
C PHE A 8 -9.86 9.60 8.69
N GLY A 9 -8.80 9.04 8.11
CA GLY A 9 -8.24 7.75 8.52
C GLY A 9 -6.99 7.79 9.40
N LEU A 10 -6.23 8.90 9.42
CA LEU A 10 -4.90 8.93 10.05
C LEU A 10 -4.92 8.61 11.56
N GLN A 11 -6.01 8.89 12.26
CA GLN A 11 -6.16 8.60 13.69
C GLN A 11 -6.97 7.32 13.98
N ARG A 12 -7.44 6.61 12.95
CA ARG A 12 -8.22 5.38 13.13
C ARG A 12 -7.31 4.27 13.65
N VAL A 13 -7.51 3.88 14.92
CA VAL A 13 -6.80 2.76 15.54
C VAL A 13 -6.92 1.50 14.68
N GLY A 14 -5.77 0.95 14.29
CA GLY A 14 -5.68 -0.25 13.48
C GLY A 14 -6.05 -0.06 12.00
N ILE A 15 -6.00 1.17 11.47
CA ILE A 15 -6.21 1.42 10.03
C ILE A 15 -5.38 0.44 9.17
N PHE A 16 -5.98 -0.08 8.10
CA PHE A 16 -5.46 -1.19 7.27
C PHE A 16 -5.37 -2.56 7.95
N ARG A 17 -5.22 -2.66 9.27
CA ARG A 17 -5.25 -3.96 9.98
C ARG A 17 -6.68 -4.46 10.18
N ILE A 18 -7.59 -3.57 10.55
CA ILE A 18 -9.02 -3.91 10.74
C ILE A 18 -9.69 -4.06 9.38
N SER A 19 -10.46 -5.13 9.22
CA SER A 19 -11.23 -5.38 7.99
C SER A 19 -12.52 -4.57 8.01
N GLY A 20 -12.82 -3.92 6.89
CA GLY A 20 -14.08 -3.21 6.70
C GLY A 20 -15.25 -4.11 6.36
N SER A 21 -16.42 -3.50 6.18
CA SER A 21 -17.64 -4.20 5.80
C SER A 21 -17.53 -4.78 4.40
N VAL A 22 -17.63 -6.10 4.26
CA VAL A 22 -17.58 -6.80 2.97
C VAL A 22 -18.62 -6.27 1.98
N ASN A 23 -19.83 -5.97 2.46
CA ASN A 23 -20.89 -5.41 1.63
C ASN A 23 -20.52 -4.01 1.13
N LYS A 24 -19.94 -3.18 1.99
CA LYS A 24 -19.53 -1.82 1.62
C LYS A 24 -18.37 -1.83 0.64
N ILE A 25 -17.40 -2.71 0.84
CA ILE A 25 -16.28 -2.90 -0.08
C ILE A 25 -16.79 -3.32 -1.47
N LYS A 26 -17.72 -4.28 -1.55
CA LYS A 26 -18.33 -4.71 -2.81
C LYS A 26 -19.10 -3.58 -3.50
N GLU A 27 -19.90 -2.83 -2.74
CA GLU A 27 -20.66 -1.67 -3.25
C GLU A 27 -19.72 -0.61 -3.84
N LEU A 28 -18.72 -0.18 -3.07
CA LEU A 28 -17.77 0.85 -3.50
C LEU A 28 -16.96 0.38 -4.72
N LYS A 29 -16.48 -0.87 -4.71
CA LYS A 29 -15.76 -1.46 -5.84
C LYS A 29 -16.62 -1.49 -7.10
N HIS A 30 -17.88 -1.89 -7.00
CA HIS A 30 -18.80 -1.91 -8.14
C HIS A 30 -18.94 -0.52 -8.76
N LYS A 31 -19.20 0.51 -7.93
CA LYS A 31 -19.31 1.90 -8.40
C LYS A 31 -18.05 2.39 -9.10
N TYR A 32 -16.86 2.14 -8.53
CA TYR A 32 -15.59 2.50 -9.18
C TYR A 32 -15.41 1.78 -10.52
N ASN A 33 -15.75 0.50 -10.62
CA ASN A 33 -15.62 -0.27 -11.86
C ASN A 33 -16.59 0.20 -12.96
N GLN A 34 -17.74 0.77 -12.60
CA GLN A 34 -18.68 1.39 -13.53
C GLN A 34 -18.29 2.83 -13.91
N GLY A 35 -17.21 3.38 -13.33
CA GLY A 35 -16.81 4.77 -13.54
C GLY A 35 -17.73 5.77 -12.85
N GLU A 36 -18.55 5.34 -11.89
CA GLU A 36 -19.43 6.22 -11.14
C GLU A 36 -18.66 7.13 -10.18
N LYS A 37 -19.20 8.33 -9.95
CA LYS A 37 -18.68 9.22 -8.91
C LYS A 37 -19.01 8.65 -7.53
N VAL A 38 -17.98 8.30 -6.76
CA VAL A 38 -18.13 7.78 -5.40
C VAL A 38 -17.94 8.91 -4.38
N ASP A 39 -19.00 9.25 -3.65
CA ASP A 39 -18.93 10.20 -2.53
C ASP A 39 -18.51 9.50 -1.24
N LEU A 40 -17.19 9.50 -0.99
CA LEU A 40 -16.63 8.94 0.23
C LEU A 40 -16.87 9.82 1.46
N ILE A 41 -17.13 11.12 1.31
CA ILE A 41 -17.32 12.01 2.47
C ILE A 41 -18.61 11.64 3.21
N ASN A 42 -19.69 11.44 2.45
CA ASN A 42 -21.00 11.13 3.04
C ASN A 42 -21.26 9.63 3.19
N HIS A 43 -20.61 8.78 2.39
CA HIS A 43 -20.90 7.35 2.35
C HIS A 43 -19.67 6.46 2.57
N GLY A 44 -18.49 7.03 2.79
CA GLY A 44 -17.28 6.28 3.09
C GLY A 44 -17.29 5.73 4.52
N ASP A 45 -16.57 4.63 4.69
CA ASP A 45 -16.19 4.06 5.97
C ASP A 45 -14.68 3.81 5.93
N VAL A 46 -13.95 4.26 6.95
CA VAL A 46 -12.48 4.22 6.93
C VAL A 46 -11.96 2.80 6.74
N ASP A 47 -12.50 1.82 7.48
CA ASP A 47 -12.02 0.44 7.44
C ASP A 47 -12.35 -0.21 6.08
N SER A 48 -13.53 0.10 5.51
CA SER A 48 -13.94 -0.36 4.18
C SER A 48 -13.13 0.27 3.05
N VAL A 49 -12.86 1.58 3.11
CA VAL A 49 -12.05 2.28 2.10
C VAL A 49 -10.59 1.84 2.17
N ALA A 50 -10.05 1.64 3.38
CA ALA A 50 -8.72 1.10 3.60
C ALA A 50 -8.60 -0.34 3.07
N SER A 51 -9.61 -1.18 3.32
CA SER A 51 -9.67 -2.55 2.80
C SER A 51 -9.77 -2.57 1.27
N LEU A 52 -10.58 -1.69 0.69
CA LEU A 52 -10.73 -1.57 -0.76
C LEU A 52 -9.42 -1.11 -1.43
N LEU A 53 -8.67 -0.19 -0.82
CA LEU A 53 -7.36 0.22 -1.32
C LEU A 53 -6.38 -0.96 -1.37
N LYS A 54 -6.32 -1.78 -0.31
CA LYS A 54 -5.49 -2.99 -0.29
C LYS A 54 -5.94 -3.99 -1.36
N GLN A 55 -7.25 -4.18 -1.49
CA GLN A 55 -7.82 -5.10 -2.48
C GLN A 55 -7.49 -4.66 -3.90
N PHE A 56 -7.57 -3.36 -4.20
CA PHE A 56 -7.17 -2.81 -5.49
C PHE A 56 -5.73 -3.16 -5.84
N LEU A 57 -4.79 -2.99 -4.91
CA LEU A 57 -3.37 -3.33 -5.12
C LEU A 57 -3.18 -4.83 -5.38
N ASN A 58 -3.85 -5.68 -4.60
CA ASN A 58 -3.77 -7.13 -4.72
C ASN A 58 -4.37 -7.68 -6.02
N GLU A 59 -5.37 -7.00 -6.57
CA GLU A 59 -6.08 -7.41 -7.80
C GLU A 59 -5.46 -6.87 -9.10
N LEU A 60 -4.39 -6.07 -9.01
CA LEU A 60 -3.68 -5.61 -10.21
C LEU A 60 -3.21 -6.81 -11.06
N PRO A 61 -3.28 -6.76 -12.40
CA PRO A 61 -2.82 -7.86 -13.26
C PRO A 61 -1.34 -8.20 -13.03
N VAL A 62 -0.51 -7.19 -12.79
CA VAL A 62 0.90 -7.31 -12.39
C VAL A 62 1.03 -6.72 -10.99
N ALA A 63 1.76 -7.42 -10.10
CA ALA A 63 2.03 -6.92 -8.75
C ALA A 63 2.76 -5.58 -8.77
N VAL A 64 2.65 -4.84 -7.67
CA VAL A 64 3.37 -3.58 -7.52
C VAL A 64 4.88 -3.80 -7.62
N PHE A 65 5.38 -4.86 -6.99
CA PHE A 65 6.70 -5.45 -7.23
C PHE A 65 6.55 -6.68 -8.12
N PRO A 66 6.92 -6.61 -9.41
CA PRO A 66 6.88 -7.76 -10.30
C PRO A 66 7.96 -8.79 -9.94
N ASP A 67 7.73 -10.07 -10.27
CA ASP A 67 8.57 -11.22 -9.89
C ASP A 67 10.07 -11.03 -10.20
N ASN A 68 10.38 -10.49 -11.37
CA ASN A 68 11.75 -10.23 -11.79
C ASN A 68 12.50 -9.23 -10.88
N VAL A 69 11.77 -8.31 -10.25
CA VAL A 69 12.33 -7.38 -9.26
C VAL A 69 12.43 -8.06 -7.90
N CYS A 70 11.46 -8.90 -7.52
CA CYS A 70 11.49 -9.66 -6.27
C CYS A 70 12.74 -10.54 -6.17
N ASP A 71 13.09 -11.27 -7.23
CA ASP A 71 14.30 -12.10 -7.28
C ASP A 71 15.57 -11.27 -7.10
N GLY A 72 15.65 -10.12 -7.78
CA GLY A 72 16.77 -9.18 -7.65
C GLY A 72 16.88 -8.60 -6.24
N MET A 73 15.75 -8.28 -5.60
CA MET A 73 15.72 -7.77 -4.24
C MET A 73 16.18 -8.85 -3.25
N LEU A 74 15.68 -10.08 -3.37
CA LEU A 74 16.07 -11.19 -2.50
C LEU A 74 17.57 -11.48 -2.59
N LYS A 75 18.11 -11.51 -3.81
CA LYS A 75 19.55 -11.66 -4.05
C LYS A 75 20.34 -10.54 -3.39
N THR A 76 19.92 -9.28 -3.58
CA THR A 76 20.55 -8.11 -2.95
C THR A 76 20.56 -8.22 -1.43
N PHE A 77 19.45 -8.66 -0.81
CA PHE A 77 19.38 -8.86 0.63
C PHE A 77 20.28 -9.99 1.13
N GLN A 78 20.48 -11.05 0.34
CA GLN A 78 21.37 -12.17 0.69
C GLN A 78 22.85 -11.78 0.59
N GLU A 79 23.23 -11.06 -0.47
CA GLU A 79 24.62 -10.69 -0.75
C GLU A 79 25.14 -9.56 0.15
N HIS A 80 24.26 -8.66 0.59
CA HIS A 80 24.64 -7.45 1.33
C HIS A 80 24.11 -7.40 2.76
N ARG A 81 23.89 -8.56 3.41
CA ARG A 81 23.37 -8.64 4.79
C ARG A 81 24.10 -7.78 5.81
N ILE A 82 25.41 -7.58 5.64
CA ILE A 82 26.28 -6.84 6.57
C ILE A 82 26.50 -5.40 6.09
N ASN A 83 26.41 -5.13 4.79
CA ASN A 83 26.64 -3.80 4.20
C ASN A 83 25.32 -3.16 3.75
N THR A 84 24.64 -2.52 4.70
CA THR A 84 23.36 -1.84 4.48
C THR A 84 23.42 -0.77 3.39
N THR A 85 24.54 -0.05 3.26
CA THR A 85 24.69 1.02 2.26
C THR A 85 24.67 0.47 0.84
N GLU A 86 25.44 -0.60 0.57
CA GLU A 86 25.45 -1.22 -0.75
C GLU A 86 24.10 -1.91 -1.05
N CYS A 87 23.49 -2.52 -0.04
CA CYS A 87 22.14 -3.08 -0.13
C CYS A 87 21.12 -2.01 -0.60
N ILE A 88 21.06 -0.85 0.07
CA ILE A 88 20.15 0.24 -0.29
C ILE A 88 20.42 0.76 -1.70
N LYS A 89 21.69 0.89 -2.10
CA LYS A 89 22.08 1.34 -3.44
C LYS A 89 21.60 0.38 -4.52
N ASN A 90 21.78 -0.93 -4.34
CA ASN A 90 21.37 -1.94 -5.30
C ASN A 90 19.83 -2.07 -5.37
N LEU A 91 19.15 -2.01 -4.22
CA LEU A 91 17.68 -1.94 -4.20
C LEU A 91 17.18 -0.72 -4.96
N ARG A 92 17.80 0.45 -4.80
CA ARG A 92 17.45 1.66 -5.54
C ARG A 92 17.61 1.48 -7.05
N GLN A 93 18.68 0.81 -7.49
CA GLN A 93 18.88 0.52 -8.92
C GLN A 93 17.76 -0.37 -9.47
N LEU A 94 17.40 -1.44 -8.75
CA LEU A 94 16.30 -2.33 -9.13
C LEU A 94 14.97 -1.57 -9.25
N LEU A 95 14.65 -0.71 -8.28
CA LEU A 95 13.44 0.11 -8.33
C LEU A 95 13.44 1.11 -9.49
N ASN A 96 14.61 1.65 -9.85
CA ASN A 96 14.74 2.56 -11.00
C ASN A 96 14.55 1.85 -12.35
N CYS A 97 14.70 0.52 -12.41
CA CYS A 97 14.45 -0.28 -13.61
C CYS A 97 12.96 -0.60 -13.82
N LEU A 98 12.08 -0.34 -12.84
CA LEU A 98 10.65 -0.57 -12.99
C LEU A 98 10.03 0.33 -14.06
N PRO A 99 8.93 -0.09 -14.72
CA PRO A 99 8.15 0.82 -15.56
C PRO A 99 7.70 2.06 -14.78
N LYS A 100 7.62 3.20 -15.47
CA LYS A 100 7.32 4.50 -14.82
C LYS A 100 6.03 4.49 -13.99
N ALA A 101 5.01 3.77 -14.46
CA ALA A 101 3.75 3.60 -13.73
C ALA A 101 3.93 2.91 -12.37
N HIS A 102 4.75 1.86 -12.29
CA HIS A 102 5.06 1.16 -11.03
C HIS A 102 5.84 2.07 -10.09
N GLN A 103 6.84 2.79 -10.60
CA GLN A 103 7.62 3.74 -9.79
C GLN A 103 6.73 4.83 -9.18
N ASN A 104 5.83 5.41 -9.98
CA ASN A 104 4.92 6.45 -9.52
C ASN A 104 3.96 5.92 -8.46
N LEU A 105 3.39 4.72 -8.66
CA LEU A 105 2.51 4.06 -7.69
C LEU A 105 3.26 3.78 -6.37
N LEU A 106 4.48 3.24 -6.45
CA LEU A 106 5.31 2.96 -5.29
C LEU A 106 5.65 4.23 -4.51
N GLN A 107 6.07 5.30 -5.20
CA GLN A 107 6.40 6.55 -4.56
C GLN A 107 5.18 7.17 -3.86
N PHE A 108 4.03 7.16 -4.53
CA PHE A 108 2.78 7.67 -3.97
C PHE A 108 2.34 6.85 -2.75
N LEU A 109 2.33 5.53 -2.88
CA LEU A 109 1.93 4.63 -1.79
C LEU A 109 2.88 4.73 -0.60
N ALA A 110 4.19 4.74 -0.84
CA ALA A 110 5.19 4.86 0.22
C ALA A 110 5.04 6.18 0.99
N ALA A 111 4.84 7.30 0.28
CA ALA A 111 4.62 8.60 0.92
C ALA A 111 3.37 8.58 1.82
N PHE A 112 2.28 8.00 1.33
CA PHE A 112 1.04 7.86 2.10
C PHE A 112 1.21 6.94 3.32
N LEU A 113 1.86 5.77 3.18
CA LEU A 113 2.09 4.86 4.30
C LEU A 113 3.04 5.44 5.35
N ILE A 114 4.06 6.21 4.94
CA ILE A 114 4.91 6.96 5.86
C ILE A 114 4.06 7.95 6.65
N LYS A 115 3.18 8.70 5.98
CA LYS A 115 2.26 9.63 6.65
C LYS A 115 1.32 8.93 7.61
N VAL A 116 0.80 7.74 7.30
CA VAL A 116 0.02 6.95 8.26
C VAL A 116 0.86 6.56 9.47
N ALA A 117 2.10 6.15 9.24
CA ALA A 117 3.03 5.77 10.31
C ALA A 117 3.45 6.95 11.20
N THR A 118 3.46 8.20 10.72
CA THR A 118 3.71 9.36 11.61
C THR A 118 2.63 9.55 12.67
N TYR A 119 1.47 8.91 12.52
CA TYR A 119 0.37 8.89 13.51
C TYR A 119 0.34 7.60 14.33
N SER A 120 1.38 6.77 14.29
CA SER A 120 1.41 5.45 14.95
C SER A 120 1.19 5.50 16.46
N ALA A 121 1.50 6.62 17.11
CA ALA A 121 1.21 6.82 18.53
C ALA A 121 -0.30 6.77 18.84
N VAL A 122 -1.16 7.12 17.86
CA VAL A 122 -2.62 7.09 18.00
C VAL A 122 -3.20 5.89 17.25
N ASN A 123 -2.85 5.71 15.98
CA ASN A 123 -3.46 4.67 15.16
C ASN A 123 -2.85 3.27 15.36
N CYS A 124 -1.76 3.15 16.12
CA CYS A 124 -1.03 1.90 16.40
C CYS A 124 -0.40 1.20 15.17
N MET A 125 -0.26 1.88 14.04
CA MET A 125 0.29 1.34 12.80
C MET A 125 1.68 1.92 12.52
N THR A 126 2.73 1.27 13.02
CA THR A 126 4.12 1.57 12.67
C THR A 126 4.44 1.13 11.23
N LEU A 127 5.60 1.55 10.70
CA LEU A 127 6.07 1.06 9.40
C LEU A 127 6.16 -0.47 9.33
N ASP A 128 6.60 -1.12 10.41
CA ASP A 128 6.66 -2.59 10.47
C ASP A 128 5.26 -3.23 10.41
N ASN A 129 4.29 -2.67 11.15
CA ASN A 129 2.91 -3.15 11.11
C ASN A 129 2.29 -2.96 9.73
N LEU A 130 2.55 -1.82 9.07
CA LEU A 130 2.09 -1.56 7.70
C LEU A 130 2.76 -2.49 6.69
N ALA A 131 4.07 -2.78 6.83
CA ALA A 131 4.78 -3.70 5.97
C ALA A 131 4.20 -5.13 6.03
N ILE A 132 3.84 -5.61 7.22
CA ILE A 132 3.17 -6.91 7.38
C ILE A 132 1.82 -6.93 6.66
N VAL A 133 1.03 -5.86 6.78
CA VAL A 133 -0.31 -5.77 6.20
C VAL A 133 -0.27 -5.62 4.66
N PHE A 134 0.65 -4.82 4.14
CA PHE A 134 0.74 -4.53 2.71
C PHE A 134 1.61 -5.53 1.94
N GLY A 135 2.56 -6.19 2.58
CA GLY A 135 3.48 -7.14 1.94
C GLY A 135 2.80 -8.11 0.98
N PRO A 136 1.80 -8.89 1.42
CA PRO A 136 1.09 -9.83 0.55
C PRO A 136 0.45 -9.18 -0.70
N ALA A 137 -0.06 -7.95 -0.56
CA ALA A 137 -0.70 -7.24 -1.67
C ALA A 137 0.31 -6.62 -2.65
N LEU A 138 1.55 -6.37 -2.22
CA LEU A 138 2.58 -5.73 -3.03
C LEU A 138 3.49 -6.72 -3.78
N PHE A 139 3.66 -7.92 -3.24
CA PHE A 139 4.59 -8.97 -3.72
C PHE A 139 3.88 -10.25 -4.19
N LYS A 140 2.62 -10.15 -4.65
CA LYS A 140 1.72 -11.28 -4.91
C LYS A 140 2.36 -12.46 -5.67
#